data_AF-A0A1I0ARR0-F1
#
_entry.id   AF-A0A1I0ARR0-F1
#
_cell.length_a   1.000
_cell.length_b   1.000
_cell.length_c   1.000
_cell.angle_alpha   90.00
_cell.angle_beta   90.00
_cell.angle_gamma   90.00
#
_symmetry.space_group_name_H-M   'P 1'
#
loop_
_entity.id
_entity.type
_entity.pdbx_description
1 polymer ?
#
loop_
_entity_poly.entity_id
_entity_poly.type
_entity_poly.pdbx_seq_one_letter_code
_entity_poly.pdbx_strand_id
1 'polypeptide(L)'
;MRTKDEENEQRQRQQILNTAWQLFYQKGYQNTTMEDILRGARCSKGRFYYYFHAKAELLDSLYEIFDQKYIELYGLICREAHARDQLLEINRYMFQFLSNEIGAELLTSLYISQLSGTTGISFWGEERAVRRILSSIVSQGQKLGQLTAKLDCSQIVTDIIEEERSLLISWCLAKGEYDLTEASMPKLERFYRSYRED
;
A
#
# COMPACT_ATOMS: atom_id res chain seq x y z
N MET A 1 -11.60 21.74 -16.56
CA MET A 1 -12.61 20.92 -17.26
C MET A 1 -11.82 19.94 -18.12
N ARG A 2 -11.87 18.63 -17.83
CA ARG A 2 -11.16 17.63 -18.64
C ARG A 2 -11.84 17.49 -20.00
N THR A 3 -11.08 17.25 -21.06
CA THR A 3 -11.65 17.07 -22.42
C THR A 3 -12.29 15.69 -22.55
N LYS A 4 -13.23 15.54 -23.49
CA LYS A 4 -13.93 14.26 -23.75
C LYS A 4 -12.95 13.13 -24.14
N ASP A 5 -11.80 13.49 -24.70
CA ASP A 5 -10.73 12.58 -25.08
C ASP A 5 -9.91 12.14 -23.85
N GLU A 6 -9.58 13.05 -22.93
CA GLU A 6 -8.92 12.72 -21.65
C GLU A 6 -9.76 11.76 -20.79
N GLU A 7 -11.08 11.95 -20.75
CA GLU A 7 -12.00 11.06 -20.02
C GLU A 7 -12.01 9.64 -20.61
N ASN A 8 -11.99 9.54 -21.94
CA ASN A 8 -11.92 8.25 -22.64
C ASN A 8 -10.58 7.55 -22.43
N GLU A 9 -9.47 8.29 -22.40
CA GLU A 9 -8.14 7.75 -22.10
C GLU A 9 -8.05 7.20 -20.68
N GLN A 10 -8.53 7.97 -19.70
CA GLN A 10 -8.54 7.53 -18.31
C GLN A 10 -9.40 6.29 -18.11
N ARG A 11 -10.58 6.23 -18.76
CA ARG A 11 -11.45 5.06 -18.72
C ARG A 11 -10.79 3.82 -19.30
N GLN A 12 -10.06 3.96 -20.41
CA GLN A 12 -9.34 2.84 -21.02
C GLN A 12 -8.20 2.35 -20.12
N ARG A 13 -7.40 3.26 -19.55
CA ARG A 13 -6.35 2.91 -18.58
C ARG A 13 -6.95 2.13 -17.42
N GLN A 14 -8.05 2.62 -16.84
CA GLN A 14 -8.71 1.96 -15.72
C GLN A 14 -9.25 0.57 -16.09
N GLN A 15 -9.77 0.40 -17.31
CA GLN A 15 -10.24 -0.90 -17.78
C GLN A 15 -9.11 -1.93 -17.85
N ILE A 16 -7.93 -1.52 -18.32
CA ILE A 16 -6.73 -2.39 -18.34
C ILE A 16 -6.36 -2.79 -16.91
N LEU A 17 -6.28 -1.82 -16.00
CA LEU A 17 -5.95 -2.08 -14.59
C LEU A 17 -6.94 -3.02 -13.92
N ASN A 18 -8.24 -2.74 -14.02
CA ASN A 18 -9.28 -3.58 -13.42
C ASN A 18 -9.24 -5.01 -13.95
N THR A 19 -9.00 -5.18 -15.26
CA THR A 19 -8.85 -6.51 -15.87
C THR A 19 -7.61 -7.22 -15.32
N ALA A 20 -6.48 -6.52 -15.26
CA ALA A 20 -5.24 -7.07 -14.72
C ALA A 20 -5.42 -7.51 -13.27
N TRP A 21 -6.05 -6.68 -12.43
CA TRP A 21 -6.34 -7.00 -11.04
C TRP A 21 -7.21 -8.24 -10.88
N GLN A 22 -8.28 -8.35 -11.66
CA GLN A 22 -9.12 -9.55 -11.67
C GLN A 22 -8.34 -10.79 -12.06
N LEU A 23 -7.48 -10.70 -13.08
CA LEU A 23 -6.65 -11.83 -13.52
C LEU A 23 -5.59 -12.20 -12.48
N PHE A 24 -4.93 -11.23 -11.87
CA PHE A 24 -3.95 -11.48 -10.81
C PHE A 24 -4.59 -12.17 -9.61
N TYR A 25 -5.80 -11.77 -9.23
CA TYR A 25 -6.57 -12.43 -8.18
C TYR A 25 -6.98 -13.86 -8.55
N GLN A 26 -7.42 -14.10 -9.79
CA GLN A 26 -7.96 -15.40 -10.20
C GLN A 26 -6.91 -16.48 -10.48
N LYS A 27 -5.74 -16.12 -11.01
CA LYS A 27 -4.72 -17.10 -11.43
C LYS A 27 -3.30 -16.80 -10.93
N GLY A 28 -3.11 -15.73 -10.17
CA GLY A 28 -1.80 -15.28 -9.72
C GLY A 28 -1.11 -14.37 -10.73
N TYR A 29 -0.23 -13.50 -10.23
CA TYR A 29 0.51 -12.54 -11.07
C TYR A 29 1.43 -13.25 -12.05
N GLN A 30 2.12 -14.31 -11.60
CA GLN A 30 3.11 -15.01 -12.42
C GLN A 30 2.46 -15.75 -13.60
N ASN A 31 1.28 -16.35 -13.39
CA ASN A 31 0.56 -17.07 -14.44
C ASN A 31 -0.28 -16.15 -15.35
N THR A 32 -0.30 -14.84 -15.10
CA THR A 32 -0.98 -13.87 -15.94
C THR A 32 -0.06 -13.37 -17.05
N THR A 33 -0.42 -13.65 -18.32
CA THR A 33 0.32 -13.12 -19.46
C THR A 33 -0.22 -11.76 -19.91
N MET A 34 0.61 -11.06 -20.70
CA MET A 34 0.21 -9.83 -21.38
C MET A 34 -0.97 -10.07 -22.33
N GLU A 35 -0.98 -11.18 -23.08
CA GLU A 35 -2.06 -11.53 -24.00
C GLU A 35 -3.40 -11.73 -23.28
N ASP A 36 -3.39 -12.31 -22.07
CA ASP A 36 -4.60 -12.50 -21.27
C ASP A 36 -5.21 -11.17 -20.85
N ILE A 37 -4.38 -10.22 -20.44
CA ILE A 37 -4.81 -8.86 -20.05
C ILE A 37 -5.36 -8.13 -21.28
N LEU A 38 -4.65 -8.15 -22.41
CA LEU A 38 -5.11 -7.52 -23.66
C LEU A 38 -6.47 -8.05 -24.11
N ARG A 39 -6.65 -9.38 -24.05
CA ARG A 39 -7.91 -10.04 -24.42
C ARG A 39 -9.03 -9.65 -23.46
N GLY A 40 -8.80 -9.72 -22.15
CA GLY A 40 -9.80 -9.39 -21.13
C GLY A 40 -10.21 -7.91 -21.17
N ALA A 41 -9.24 -7.01 -21.36
CA ALA A 41 -9.48 -5.57 -21.41
C ALA A 41 -10.00 -5.09 -22.77
N ARG A 42 -10.14 -5.98 -23.75
CA ARG A 42 -10.45 -5.67 -25.15
C ARG A 42 -9.56 -4.55 -25.69
N CYS A 43 -8.26 -4.63 -25.37
CA CYS A 43 -7.26 -3.63 -25.69
C CYS A 43 -6.26 -4.19 -26.71
N SER A 44 -5.87 -3.37 -27.69
CA SER A 44 -4.80 -3.76 -28.62
C SER A 44 -3.43 -3.63 -27.95
N LYS A 45 -2.45 -4.40 -28.44
CA LYS A 45 -1.06 -4.34 -27.95
C LYS A 45 -0.48 -2.91 -28.02
N GLY A 46 -0.67 -2.22 -29.14
CA GLY A 46 -0.21 -0.83 -29.30
C GLY A 46 -0.89 0.14 -28.32
N ARG A 47 -2.19 -0.06 -28.06
CA ARG A 47 -2.92 0.78 -27.09
C ARG A 47 -2.53 0.50 -25.65
N PHE A 48 -2.14 -0.73 -25.32
CA PHE A 48 -1.56 -1.02 -24.01
C PHE A 48 -0.23 -0.29 -23.82
N TYR A 49 0.68 -0.39 -24.80
CA TYR A 49 1.99 0.26 -24.72
C TYR A 49 1.97 1.79 -24.72
N TYR A 50 0.83 2.38 -25.08
CA TYR A 50 0.58 3.80 -24.87
C TYR A 50 0.45 4.15 -23.37
N TYR A 51 -0.10 3.25 -22.55
CA TYR A 51 -0.32 3.47 -21.11
C TYR A 51 0.72 2.80 -20.21
N PHE A 52 1.25 1.65 -20.62
CA PHE A 52 2.10 0.80 -19.80
C PHE A 52 3.20 0.14 -20.65
N HIS A 53 4.44 0.22 -20.23
CA HIS A 53 5.58 -0.38 -20.93
C HIS A 53 5.77 -1.87 -20.62
N ALA A 54 5.25 -2.35 -19.48
CA ALA A 54 5.36 -3.75 -19.07
C ALA A 54 4.22 -4.19 -18.14
N LYS A 55 4.05 -5.51 -17.98
CA LYS A 55 3.14 -6.11 -16.98
C LYS A 55 3.48 -5.62 -15.56
N ALA A 56 4.76 -5.40 -15.28
CA ALA A 56 5.24 -4.94 -13.97
C ALA A 56 4.70 -3.55 -13.58
N GLU A 57 4.50 -2.64 -14.54
CA GLU A 57 3.95 -1.31 -14.25
C GLU A 57 2.48 -1.36 -13.81
N LEU A 58 1.78 -2.45 -14.12
CA LEU A 58 0.42 -2.67 -13.60
C LEU A 58 0.45 -2.85 -12.08
N LEU A 59 1.53 -3.44 -11.53
CA LEU A 59 1.71 -3.60 -10.08
C LEU A 59 1.82 -2.26 -9.37
N ASP A 60 2.42 -1.27 -10.02
CA ASP A 60 2.57 0.03 -9.40
C ASP A 60 1.20 0.62 -9.07
N SER A 61 0.18 0.42 -9.91
CA SER A 61 -1.17 0.92 -9.62
C SER A 61 -1.81 0.39 -8.31
N LEU A 62 -1.21 -0.60 -7.63
CA LEU A 62 -1.57 -0.95 -6.24
C LEU A 62 -1.44 0.24 -5.29
N TYR A 63 -0.56 1.19 -5.59
CA TYR A 63 -0.39 2.36 -4.73
C TYR A 63 -1.70 3.14 -4.65
N GLU A 64 -2.46 3.23 -5.75
CA GLU A 64 -3.75 3.93 -5.80
C GLU A 64 -4.76 3.24 -4.88
N ILE A 65 -4.78 1.90 -4.90
CA ILE A 65 -5.65 1.09 -4.04
C ILE A 65 -5.26 1.25 -2.58
N PHE A 66 -3.97 1.19 -2.25
CA PHE A 66 -3.52 1.26 -0.87
C PHE A 66 -3.75 2.66 -0.30
N ASP A 67 -3.45 3.71 -1.06
CA ASP A 67 -3.74 5.09 -0.65
C ASP A 67 -5.23 5.29 -0.39
N GLN A 68 -6.09 4.76 -1.26
CA GLN A 68 -7.54 4.81 -1.05
C GLN A 68 -7.96 4.08 0.23
N LYS A 69 -7.37 2.93 0.53
CA LYS A 69 -7.63 2.15 1.75
C LYS A 69 -7.17 2.87 3.02
N TYR A 70 -6.00 3.49 3.01
CA TYR A 70 -5.55 4.34 4.12
C TYR A 70 -6.48 5.55 4.33
N ILE A 71 -6.89 6.22 3.24
CA ILE A 71 -7.79 7.38 3.31
C ILE A 71 -9.16 6.99 3.85
N GLU A 72 -9.74 5.90 3.34
CA GLU A 72 -11.02 5.35 3.79
C GLU A 72 -11.00 5.09 5.29
N LEU A 73 -10.01 4.32 5.76
CA LEU A 73 -9.88 3.99 7.18
C LEU A 73 -9.66 5.24 8.04
N TYR A 74 -8.79 6.16 7.61
CA TYR A 74 -8.51 7.37 8.36
C TYR A 74 -9.75 8.26 8.53
N GLY A 75 -10.72 8.18 7.61
CA GLY A 75 -12.02 8.82 7.76
C GLY A 75 -12.92 8.22 8.85
N LEU A 76 -12.65 6.96 9.26
CA LEU A 76 -13.46 6.20 10.20
C LEU A 76 -12.88 6.11 11.60
N ILE A 77 -11.57 6.30 11.76
CA ILE A 77 -10.88 6.21 13.05
C ILE A 77 -11.37 7.30 14.03
N CYS A 78 -11.57 6.91 15.30
CA CYS A 78 -11.93 7.83 16.39
C CYS A 78 -10.78 8.83 16.66
N ARG A 79 -11.08 10.12 16.52
CA ARG A 79 -10.08 11.20 16.62
C ARG A 79 -9.62 11.48 18.04
N GLU A 80 -10.46 11.14 19.00
CA GLU A 80 -10.23 11.28 20.43
C GLU A 80 -9.42 10.11 21.02
N ALA A 81 -9.26 9.01 20.26
CA ALA A 81 -8.46 7.88 20.69
C ALA A 81 -6.97 8.28 20.84
N HIS A 82 -6.26 7.58 21.71
CA HIS A 82 -4.83 7.79 21.89
C HIS A 82 -4.08 7.54 20.57
N ALA A 83 -3.09 8.38 20.22
CA ALA A 83 -2.37 8.32 18.94
C ALA A 83 -1.81 6.92 18.64
N ARG A 84 -1.18 6.27 19.63
CA ARG A 84 -0.76 4.86 19.55
C ARG A 84 -1.88 3.92 19.08
N ASP A 85 -3.08 4.05 19.64
CA ASP A 85 -4.18 3.13 19.35
C ASP A 85 -4.70 3.38 17.93
N GLN A 86 -4.72 4.63 17.47
CA GLN A 86 -4.99 4.97 16.06
C GLN A 86 -3.95 4.34 15.12
N LEU A 87 -2.65 4.41 15.45
CA LEU A 87 -1.58 3.80 14.65
C LEU A 87 -1.70 2.26 14.58
N LEU A 88 -2.04 1.62 15.69
CA LEU A 88 -2.29 0.17 15.75
C LEU A 88 -3.52 -0.24 14.93
N GLU A 89 -4.57 0.57 14.96
CA GLU A 89 -5.79 0.33 14.17
C GLU A 89 -5.51 0.42 12.66
N ILE A 90 -4.71 1.42 12.23
CA ILE A 90 -4.25 1.53 10.84
C ILE A 90 -3.50 0.28 10.40
N ASN A 91 -2.50 -0.14 11.17
CA ASN A 91 -1.71 -1.32 10.82
C ASN A 91 -2.56 -2.59 10.80
N ARG A 92 -3.46 -2.77 11.77
CA ARG A 92 -4.33 -3.94 11.84
C ARG A 92 -5.22 -4.03 10.60
N TYR A 93 -5.88 -2.95 10.22
CA TYR A 93 -6.72 -2.92 9.04
C TYR A 93 -5.92 -3.20 7.77
N MET A 94 -4.76 -2.56 7.62
CA MET A 94 -3.92 -2.75 6.43
C MET A 94 -3.38 -4.18 6.34
N PHE A 95 -2.96 -4.79 7.44
CA PHE A 95 -2.53 -6.19 7.45
C PHE A 95 -3.66 -7.15 7.11
N GLN A 96 -4.88 -6.89 7.59
CA GLN A 96 -6.06 -7.68 7.21
C GLN A 96 -6.38 -7.52 5.71
N PHE A 97 -6.38 -6.29 5.20
CA PHE A 97 -6.58 -6.00 3.78
C PHE A 97 -5.52 -6.69 2.90
N LEU A 98 -4.24 -6.55 3.25
CA LEU A 98 -3.13 -7.16 2.52
C LEU A 98 -3.21 -8.69 2.53
N SER A 99 -3.61 -9.29 3.66
CA SER A 99 -3.73 -10.75 3.77
C SER A 99 -4.91 -11.30 2.99
N ASN A 100 -6.06 -10.62 3.04
CA ASN A 100 -7.33 -11.12 2.50
C ASN A 100 -7.56 -10.78 1.03
N GLU A 101 -7.13 -9.59 0.60
CA GLU A 101 -7.43 -9.06 -0.74
C GLU A 101 -6.24 -9.06 -1.69
N ILE A 102 -5.01 -8.89 -1.17
CA ILE A 102 -3.79 -8.81 -2.00
C ILE A 102 -3.04 -10.14 -2.05
N GLY A 103 -2.79 -10.75 -0.90
CA GLY A 103 -2.03 -11.99 -0.77
C GLY A 103 -0.51 -11.82 -0.92
N ALA A 104 0.23 -12.77 -0.33
CA ALA A 104 1.68 -12.72 -0.25
C ALA A 104 2.37 -12.79 -1.62
N GLU A 105 1.84 -13.55 -2.58
CA GLU A 105 2.44 -13.70 -3.92
C GLU A 105 2.47 -12.37 -4.69
N LEU A 106 1.34 -11.67 -4.69
CA LEU A 106 1.20 -10.40 -5.40
C LEU A 106 2.04 -9.30 -4.72
N LEU A 107 2.01 -9.25 -3.39
CA LEU A 107 2.84 -8.31 -2.62
C LEU A 107 4.35 -8.59 -2.82
N THR A 108 4.76 -9.86 -2.88
CA THR A 108 6.14 -10.26 -3.21
C THR A 108 6.52 -9.77 -4.60
N SER A 109 5.63 -9.93 -5.58
CA SER A 109 5.87 -9.49 -6.96
C SER A 109 6.02 -7.96 -7.04
N LEU A 110 5.23 -7.21 -6.25
CA LEU A 110 5.39 -5.76 -6.11
C LEU A 110 6.77 -5.40 -5.53
N TYR A 111 7.19 -6.04 -4.43
CA TYR A 111 8.52 -5.79 -3.84
C TYR A 111 9.65 -6.09 -4.82
N ILE A 112 9.58 -7.20 -5.57
CA ILE A 112 10.57 -7.54 -6.59
C ILE A 112 10.62 -6.46 -7.69
N SER A 113 9.46 -6.00 -8.17
CA SER A 113 9.38 -4.95 -9.19
C SER A 113 10.05 -3.65 -8.72
N GLN A 114 9.75 -3.25 -7.47
CA GLN A 114 10.27 -2.02 -6.87
C GLN A 114 11.79 -2.10 -6.60
N LEU A 115 12.28 -3.24 -6.10
CA LEU A 115 13.71 -3.45 -5.84
C LEU A 115 14.53 -3.59 -7.12
N SER A 116 13.93 -4.14 -8.18
CA SER A 116 14.61 -4.29 -9.48
C SER A 116 14.73 -2.97 -10.23
N GLY A 117 14.02 -1.92 -9.81
CA GLY A 117 13.98 -0.62 -10.51
C GLY A 117 13.40 -0.72 -11.91
N THR A 118 12.59 -1.76 -12.18
CA THR A 118 12.04 -2.04 -13.51
C THR A 118 10.90 -1.11 -13.90
N THR A 119 10.40 -0.33 -12.94
CA THR A 119 9.32 0.64 -13.15
C THR A 119 9.74 2.02 -12.67
N GLY A 120 9.23 3.07 -13.33
CA GLY A 120 9.56 4.46 -13.01
C GLY A 120 8.76 5.04 -11.83
N ILE A 121 7.87 4.26 -11.22
CA ILE A 121 6.97 4.73 -10.15
C ILE A 121 7.49 4.23 -8.81
N SER A 122 7.85 5.17 -7.93
CA SER A 122 8.23 4.85 -6.56
C SER A 122 6.99 4.58 -5.72
N PHE A 123 6.79 3.32 -5.36
CA PHE A 123 5.75 2.92 -4.43
C PHE A 123 5.98 3.53 -3.03
N TRP A 124 7.22 3.85 -2.67
CA TRP A 124 7.58 4.36 -1.35
C TRP A 124 7.82 5.87 -1.33
N GLY A 125 7.21 6.61 -2.28
CA GLY A 125 7.39 8.05 -2.40
C GLY A 125 6.94 8.86 -1.19
N GLU A 126 7.50 10.06 -1.05
CA GLU A 126 7.17 11.00 0.04
C GLU A 126 5.73 11.55 -0.05
N GLU A 127 5.14 11.53 -1.25
CA GLU A 127 3.81 12.07 -1.55
C GLU A 127 2.65 11.09 -1.26
N ARG A 128 2.92 9.97 -0.58
CA ARG A 128 1.92 8.92 -0.34
C ARG A 128 0.93 9.31 0.76
N ALA A 129 -0.31 8.83 0.65
CA ALA A 129 -1.36 9.15 1.62
C ALA A 129 -1.01 8.65 3.02
N VAL A 130 -0.42 7.45 3.13
CA VAL A 130 0.04 6.87 4.40
C VAL A 130 0.96 7.82 5.16
N ARG A 131 1.96 8.43 4.50
CA ARG A 131 2.91 9.34 5.15
C ARG A 131 2.20 10.57 5.72
N ARG A 132 1.28 11.17 4.96
CA ARG A 132 0.50 12.32 5.42
C ARG A 132 -0.38 11.97 6.63
N ILE A 133 -1.03 10.82 6.59
CA ILE A 133 -1.90 10.32 7.65
C ILE A 133 -1.10 10.07 8.93
N LEU A 134 0.00 9.31 8.83
CA LEU A 134 0.87 9.02 9.97
C LEU A 134 1.46 10.30 10.56
N SER A 135 1.95 11.23 9.73
CA SER A 135 2.43 12.55 10.19
C SER A 135 1.36 13.33 10.95
N SER A 136 0.10 13.28 10.52
CA SER A 136 -1.00 13.94 11.21
C SER A 136 -1.25 13.33 12.59
N ILE A 137 -1.25 12.00 12.69
CA ILE A 137 -1.48 11.27 13.95
C ILE A 137 -0.31 11.50 14.92
N VAL A 138 0.92 11.35 14.45
CA VAL A 138 2.13 11.52 15.26
C VAL A 138 2.24 12.97 15.75
N SER A 139 2.07 13.96 14.87
CA SER A 139 2.14 15.37 15.28
C SER A 139 1.08 15.72 16.31
N GLN A 140 -0.15 15.21 16.16
CA GLN A 140 -1.20 15.44 17.14
C GLN A 140 -0.90 14.71 18.46
N GLY A 141 -0.40 13.48 18.40
CA GLY A 141 0.05 12.73 19.58
C GLY A 141 1.11 13.47 20.38
N GLN A 142 2.12 14.06 19.70
CA GLN A 142 3.14 14.88 20.34
C GLN A 142 2.57 16.14 21.01
N LYS A 143 1.66 16.85 20.34
CA LYS A 143 0.99 18.04 20.92
C LYS A 143 0.17 17.71 22.16
N LEU A 144 -0.37 16.49 22.24
CA LEU A 144 -1.17 16.01 23.36
C LEU A 144 -0.33 15.32 24.45
N GLY A 145 0.99 15.23 24.30
CA GLY A 145 1.88 14.49 25.23
C GLY A 145 1.65 12.98 25.25
N GLN A 146 1.08 12.43 24.17
CA GLN A 146 0.79 11.01 24.01
C GLN A 146 1.97 10.24 23.39
N LEU A 147 2.85 10.96 22.68
CA LEU A 147 4.02 10.43 22.00
C LEU A 147 5.19 11.38 22.21
N THR A 148 6.38 10.83 22.46
CA THR A 148 7.59 11.58 22.80
C THR A 148 7.85 12.76 21.86
N ALA A 149 8.09 13.93 22.46
CA ALA A 149 8.55 15.12 21.73
C ALA A 149 10.08 15.17 21.53
N LYS A 150 10.84 14.16 22.00
CA LYS A 150 12.30 14.12 21.86
C LYS A 150 12.78 13.77 20.45
N LEU A 151 11.91 13.18 19.64
CA LEU A 151 12.19 12.82 18.25
C LEU A 151 11.30 13.66 17.32
N ASP A 152 11.84 14.02 16.16
CA ASP A 152 11.07 14.73 15.15
C ASP A 152 9.93 13.86 14.61
N CYS A 153 8.78 14.48 14.35
CA CYS A 153 7.61 13.80 13.78
C CYS A 153 7.96 12.99 12.51
N SER A 154 8.77 13.58 11.62
CA SER A 154 9.23 12.93 10.39
C SER A 154 10.10 11.69 10.64
N GLN A 155 10.90 11.70 11.71
CA GLN A 155 11.72 10.55 12.11
C GLN A 155 10.82 9.42 12.60
N ILE A 156 9.90 9.70 13.53
CA ILE A 156 8.96 8.69 14.03
C ILE A 156 8.14 8.10 12.88
N VAL A 157 7.63 8.92 11.95
CA VAL A 157 6.87 8.43 10.79
C VAL A 157 7.71 7.52 9.90
N THR A 158 8.99 7.86 9.68
CA THR A 158 9.92 7.02 8.91
C THR A 158 10.11 5.68 9.59
N ASP A 159 10.40 5.67 10.89
CA ASP A 159 10.59 4.44 11.66
C ASP A 159 9.33 3.53 11.61
N ILE A 160 8.14 4.12 11.71
CA ILE A 160 6.87 3.37 11.63
C ILE A 160 6.72 2.67 10.28
N ILE A 161 6.97 3.39 9.18
CA ILE A 161 6.84 2.85 7.82
C ILE A 161 7.87 1.75 7.58
N GLU A 162 9.09 1.91 8.09
CA GLU A 162 10.16 0.93 7.96
C GLU A 162 9.88 -0.35 8.77
N GLU A 163 9.38 -0.21 10.00
CA GLU A 163 8.98 -1.36 10.83
C GLU A 163 7.81 -2.12 10.19
N GLU A 164 6.78 -1.41 9.71
CA GLU A 164 5.67 -2.02 8.95
C GLU A 164 6.19 -2.81 7.74
N ARG A 165 7.08 -2.19 6.94
CA ARG A 165 7.68 -2.81 5.76
C ARG A 165 8.49 -4.06 6.11
N SER A 166 9.23 -4.06 7.21
CA SER A 166 9.99 -5.21 7.70
C SER A 166 9.08 -6.42 7.98
N LEU A 167 7.93 -6.17 8.60
CA LEU A 167 6.93 -7.20 8.90
C LEU A 167 6.30 -7.78 7.62
N LEU A 168 5.98 -6.92 6.65
CA LEU A 168 5.45 -7.32 5.35
C LEU A 168 6.45 -8.13 4.54
N ILE A 169 7.72 -7.71 4.48
CA ILE A 169 8.78 -8.45 3.79
C ILE A 169 8.97 -9.83 4.43
N SER A 170 8.98 -9.89 5.76
CA SER A 170 9.09 -11.18 6.49
C SER A 170 7.94 -12.13 6.13
N TRP A 171 6.72 -11.61 6.02
CA TRP A 171 5.55 -12.40 5.63
C TRP A 171 5.60 -12.86 4.17
N CYS A 172 6.05 -12.00 3.26
CA CYS A 172 6.32 -12.35 1.87
C CYS A 172 7.37 -13.45 1.74
N LEU A 173 8.47 -13.36 2.48
CA LEU A 173 9.53 -14.39 2.51
C LEU A 173 9.02 -15.73 3.04
N ALA A 174 8.11 -15.70 4.02
CA ALA A 174 7.39 -16.87 4.51
C ALA A 174 6.22 -17.30 3.62
N LYS A 175 6.07 -16.73 2.41
CA LYS A 175 5.01 -17.06 1.44
C LYS A 175 3.59 -16.98 2.00
N GLY A 176 3.38 -16.13 3.02
CA GLY A 176 2.11 -16.01 3.71
C GLY A 176 1.69 -17.21 4.55
N GLU A 177 2.63 -18.04 5.00
CA GLU A 177 2.37 -19.26 5.79
C GLU A 177 1.80 -19.01 7.20
N TYR A 178 1.80 -17.77 7.67
CA TYR A 178 1.23 -17.37 8.96
C TYR A 178 0.27 -16.19 8.83
N ASP A 179 -0.62 -16.04 9.80
CA ASP A 179 -1.51 -14.87 9.88
C ASP A 179 -0.68 -13.60 10.14
N LEU A 180 -0.61 -12.73 9.13
CA LEU A 180 0.17 -11.50 9.18
C LEU A 180 -0.24 -10.62 10.37
N THR A 181 -1.54 -10.52 10.63
CA THR A 181 -2.07 -9.63 11.66
C THR A 181 -1.71 -10.16 13.05
N GLU A 182 -2.00 -11.43 13.32
CA GLU A 182 -1.73 -12.09 14.59
C GLU A 182 -0.24 -12.05 14.94
N ALA A 183 0.63 -12.31 13.96
CA ALA A 183 2.07 -12.33 14.16
C ALA A 183 2.70 -10.92 14.31
N SER A 184 2.10 -9.89 13.71
CA SER A 184 2.69 -8.56 13.61
C SER A 184 2.21 -7.60 14.70
N MET A 185 0.94 -7.66 15.10
CA MET A 185 0.37 -6.70 16.06
C MET A 185 1.09 -6.69 17.42
N PRO A 186 1.45 -7.83 18.03
CA PRO A 186 2.22 -7.81 19.29
C PRO A 186 3.61 -7.18 19.15
N LYS A 187 4.23 -7.23 17.95
CA LYS A 187 5.52 -6.59 17.68
C LYS A 187 5.36 -5.07 17.61
N LEU A 188 4.36 -4.60 16.87
CA LEU A 188 4.04 -3.17 16.78
C LEU A 188 3.65 -2.58 18.14
N GLU A 189 2.90 -3.31 18.97
CA GLU A 189 2.59 -2.86 20.32
C GLU A 189 3.82 -2.67 21.20
N ARG A 190 4.86 -3.52 21.05
CA ARG A 190 6.13 -3.33 21.74
C ARG A 190 6.93 -2.18 21.14
N PHE A 191 6.97 -2.10 19.82
CA PHE A 191 7.62 -1.01 19.10
C PHE A 191 7.07 0.35 19.52
N TYR A 192 5.75 0.56 19.51
CA TYR A 192 5.18 1.85 19.90
C TYR A 192 5.35 2.23 21.38
N ARG A 193 5.74 1.31 22.26
CA ARG A 193 6.08 1.66 23.64
C ARG A 193 7.38 2.47 23.73
N SER A 194 8.27 2.39 22.74
CA SER A 194 9.50 3.19 22.72
C SER A 194 9.25 4.68 22.47
N TYR A 195 8.07 5.06 22.00
CA TYR A 195 7.71 6.45 21.72
C TYR A 195 6.83 7.09 22.81
N ARG A 196 6.81 6.55 24.04
CA ARG A 196 6.04 7.17 25.14
C ARG A 196 6.70 8.47 25.61
N GLU A 197 5.89 9.44 26.00
CA GLU A 197 6.36 10.54 26.85
C GLU A 197 6.75 9.96 28.22
N ASP A 198 7.86 10.44 28.81
CA ASP A 198 8.30 10.05 30.16
C ASP A 198 7.37 10.61 31.24
#